data_AF-A0A6P0XTL3-F1
#
_entry.id   AF-A0A6P0XTL3-F1
#
_cell.length_a   1.000
_cell.length_b   1.000
_cell.length_c   1.000
_cell.angle_alpha   90.00
_cell.angle_beta   90.00
_cell.angle_gamma   90.00
#
_symmetry.space_group_name_H-M   'P 1'
#
loop_
_entity.id
_entity.type
_entity.pdbx_description
1 polymer ?
#
loop_
_entity_poly.entity_id
_entity_poly.type
_entity_poly.pdbx_seq_one_letter_code
_entity_poly.pdbx_strand_id
1 'polypeptide(L)'
;VPRNLSNKMKVIVRDKLIPQVGAITMDQLMLDVSAIPDLETGEVVTLLGEQGKYQISAEDWANTLGTISWEILCSFKHRLPRVGVRS
;
A
#
# COMPACT_ATOMS: atom_id res chain seq x y z
N VAL A 1 -2.96 2.65 -7.62
CA VAL A 1 -2.01 1.54 -7.39
C VAL A 1 -1.96 0.69 -8.66
N PRO A 2 -0.78 0.27 -9.14
CA PRO A 2 -0.67 -0.56 -10.35
C PRO A 2 -1.44 -1.88 -10.22
N ARG A 3 -2.30 -2.19 -11.20
CA ARG A 3 -3.07 -3.46 -11.21
C ARG A 3 -2.17 -4.69 -11.22
N ASN A 4 -0.97 -4.59 -11.78
CA ASN A 4 0.01 -5.68 -11.86
C ASN A 4 0.55 -6.13 -10.49
N LEU A 5 0.29 -5.36 -9.42
CA LEU A 5 0.59 -5.74 -8.04
C LEU A 5 -0.53 -6.58 -7.39
N SER A 6 -1.59 -6.92 -8.11
CA SER A 6 -2.68 -7.77 -7.60
C SER A 6 -2.13 -9.10 -7.08
N ASN A 7 -2.51 -9.47 -5.86
CA ASN A 7 -2.02 -10.63 -5.09
C ASN A 7 -0.50 -10.67 -4.81
N LYS A 8 0.24 -9.59 -5.11
CA LYS A 8 1.69 -9.49 -4.86
C LYS A 8 2.04 -8.38 -3.87
N MET A 9 1.09 -7.51 -3.59
CA MET A 9 1.24 -6.39 -2.68
C MET A 9 0.97 -6.80 -1.23
N LYS A 10 1.69 -6.13 -0.33
CA LYS A 10 1.43 -6.12 1.11
C LYS A 10 1.19 -4.68 1.54
N VAL A 11 0.47 -4.50 2.64
CA VAL A 11 0.25 -3.22 3.30
C VAL A 11 0.54 -3.37 4.78
N ILE A 12 0.72 -2.24 5.48
CA ILE A 12 0.86 -2.24 6.94
C ILE A 12 -0.40 -1.64 7.56
N VAL A 13 -0.96 -2.36 8.54
CA VAL A 13 -2.11 -1.92 9.34
C VAL A 13 -1.80 -2.28 10.80
N ARG A 14 -1.89 -1.31 11.72
CA ARG A 14 -1.58 -1.51 13.16
C ARG A 14 -0.27 -2.29 13.40
N ASP A 15 0.83 -1.85 12.77
CA ASP A 15 2.15 -2.49 12.87
C ASP A 15 2.18 -3.98 12.46
N LYS A 16 1.22 -4.43 11.62
CA LYS A 16 1.16 -5.78 11.06
C LYS A 16 1.15 -5.72 9.54
N LEU A 17 1.87 -6.66 8.94
CA LEU A 17 1.92 -6.83 7.50
C LEU A 17 0.71 -7.65 7.02
N ILE A 18 -0.13 -7.05 6.18
CA ILE A 18 -1.35 -7.64 5.67
C ILE A 18 -1.25 -7.84 4.16
N PRO A 19 -1.52 -9.04 3.62
CA PRO A 19 -1.50 -9.27 2.19
C PRO A 19 -2.72 -8.64 1.51
N GLN A 20 -2.49 -8.10 0.32
CA GLN A 20 -3.57 -7.71 -0.59
C GLN A 20 -4.08 -8.96 -1.29
N VAL A 21 -5.40 -9.17 -1.26
CA VAL A 21 -6.08 -10.32 -1.86
C VAL A 21 -7.01 -9.89 -2.98
N GLY A 22 -7.11 -10.70 -4.03
CA GLY A 22 -7.94 -10.40 -5.19
C GLY A 22 -7.30 -9.40 -6.15
N ALA A 23 -8.11 -8.87 -7.07
CA ALA A 23 -7.64 -7.92 -8.08
C ALA A 23 -7.74 -6.47 -7.59
N ILE A 24 -6.67 -5.71 -7.79
CA ILE A 24 -6.68 -4.25 -7.62
C ILE A 24 -7.51 -3.67 -8.78
N THR A 25 -8.57 -2.94 -8.43
CA THR A 25 -9.45 -2.27 -9.40
C THR A 25 -8.99 -0.83 -9.64
N MET A 26 -9.78 -0.03 -10.36
CA MET A 26 -9.41 1.37 -10.66
C MET A 26 -9.31 2.22 -9.38
N ASP A 27 -10.21 2.01 -8.42
CA ASP A 27 -10.35 2.87 -7.23
C ASP A 27 -10.39 2.09 -5.90
N GLN A 28 -10.36 0.74 -5.94
CA GLN A 28 -10.47 -0.10 -4.75
C GLN A 28 -9.49 -1.27 -4.77
N LEU A 29 -9.05 -1.68 -3.58
CA LEU A 29 -8.25 -2.88 -3.32
C LEU A 29 -8.83 -3.62 -2.12
N MET A 30 -8.63 -4.94 -2.06
CA MET A 30 -9.08 -5.79 -0.97
C MET A 30 -7.89 -6.32 -0.18
N LEU A 31 -8.01 -6.35 1.14
CA LEU A 31 -6.97 -6.74 2.09
C LEU A 31 -7.50 -7.88 2.96
N ASP A 32 -6.66 -8.86 3.24
CA ASP A 32 -7.02 -9.94 4.15
C ASP A 32 -6.71 -9.55 5.60
N VAL A 33 -7.69 -8.93 6.24
CA VAL A 33 -7.58 -8.44 7.63
C VAL A 33 -7.89 -9.51 8.67
N SER A 34 -8.02 -10.79 8.29
CA SER A 34 -8.36 -11.89 9.20
C SER A 34 -7.35 -12.05 10.36
N ALA A 35 -6.13 -11.53 10.21
CA ALA A 35 -5.07 -11.54 11.23
C ALA A 35 -5.18 -10.39 12.27
N ILE A 36 -6.12 -9.45 12.09
CA ILE A 36 -6.34 -8.31 12.99
C ILE A 36 -7.77 -8.41 13.55
N PRO A 37 -7.95 -8.94 14.77
CA PRO A 37 -9.24 -8.83 15.44
C PRO A 37 -9.54 -7.34 15.71
N ASP A 38 -10.82 -6.98 15.63
CA ASP A 38 -11.34 -5.64 15.96
C ASP A 38 -10.79 -4.50 15.08
N LEU A 39 -10.70 -4.72 13.77
CA LEU A 39 -10.43 -3.65 12.81
C LEU A 39 -11.72 -2.87 12.51
N GLU A 40 -11.68 -1.56 12.72
CA GLU A 40 -12.80 -0.66 12.48
C GLU A 40 -12.64 0.15 11.18
N THR A 41 -13.73 0.74 10.71
CA THR A 41 -13.70 1.64 9.56
C THR A 41 -13.04 2.98 9.93
N GLY A 42 -12.22 3.52 9.02
CA GLY A 42 -11.47 4.75 9.25
C GLY A 42 -10.02 4.53 9.72
N GLU A 43 -9.62 3.27 9.90
CA GLU A 43 -8.25 2.89 10.22
C GLU A 43 -7.24 3.30 9.13
N VAL A 44 -6.04 3.65 9.58
CA VAL A 44 -4.96 4.08 8.69
C VAL A 44 -4.25 2.86 8.11
N VAL A 45 -4.20 2.78 6.79
CA VAL A 45 -3.49 1.74 6.05
C VAL A 45 -2.28 2.34 5.34
N THR A 46 -1.11 1.82 5.63
CA THR A 46 0.15 2.26 5.01
C THR A 46 0.44 1.38 3.80
N LEU A 47 0.33 1.95 2.59
CA LEU A 47 0.66 1.27 1.34
C LEU A 47 2.16 1.35 1.03
N LEU A 48 2.73 2.54 1.21
CA LEU A 48 4.14 2.85 1.01
C LEU A 48 4.58 3.74 2.17
N GLY A 49 5.67 3.38 2.81
CA GLY A 49 6.16 4.04 4.01
C GLY A 49 6.60 3.06 5.07
N GLU A 50 6.80 3.57 6.27
CA GLU A 50 7.29 2.83 7.41
C GLU A 50 6.30 2.96 8.56
N GLN A 51 6.00 1.84 9.20
CA GLN A 51 5.15 1.80 10.38
C GLN A 51 5.69 0.74 11.35
N GLY A 52 6.16 1.22 12.50
CA GLY A 52 6.78 0.39 13.53
C GLY A 52 8.07 -0.27 13.03
N LYS A 53 8.04 -1.59 12.87
CA LYS A 53 9.17 -2.41 12.40
C LYS A 53 9.10 -2.81 10.93
N TYR A 54 8.00 -2.46 10.25
CA TYR A 54 7.78 -2.83 8.87
C TYR A 54 7.93 -1.60 7.98
N GLN A 55 8.60 -1.79 6.85
CA GLN A 55 8.77 -0.77 5.83
C GLN A 55 8.39 -1.36 4.48
N ILE A 56 7.63 -0.60 3.70
CA ILE A 56 7.29 -0.93 2.32
C ILE A 56 7.74 0.23 1.45
N SER A 57 8.78 -0.01 0.66
CA SER A 57 9.37 1.02 -0.19
C SER A 57 8.77 0.97 -1.59
N ALA A 58 8.81 2.10 -2.30
CA ALA A 58 8.42 2.13 -3.72
C ALA A 58 9.32 1.23 -4.58
N GLU A 59 10.54 0.98 -4.11
CA GLU A 59 11.51 0.08 -4.74
C GLU A 59 11.09 -1.39 -4.65
N ASP A 60 10.50 -1.84 -3.53
CA ASP A 60 9.96 -3.20 -3.41
C ASP A 60 8.87 -3.46 -4.47
N TRP A 61 8.00 -2.47 -4.68
CA TRP A 61 6.96 -2.54 -5.70
C TRP A 61 7.55 -2.53 -7.11
N ALA A 62 8.55 -1.70 -7.34
CA ALA A 62 9.25 -1.60 -8.60
C ALA A 62 9.94 -2.93 -8.96
N ASN A 63 10.65 -3.52 -8.01
CA ASN A 63 11.27 -4.84 -8.15
C ASN A 63 10.25 -5.94 -8.46
N THR A 64 9.09 -5.91 -7.80
CA THR A 64 7.99 -6.87 -8.05
C THR A 64 7.38 -6.71 -9.45
N LEU A 65 7.39 -5.50 -9.98
CA LEU A 65 6.83 -5.14 -11.29
C LEU A 65 7.87 -5.19 -12.42
N GLY A 66 9.16 -5.33 -12.10
CA GLY A 66 10.25 -5.22 -13.08
C GLY A 66 10.42 -3.80 -13.63
N THR A 67 10.13 -2.78 -12.83
CA THR A 67 10.28 -1.37 -13.19
C THR A 67 11.17 -0.61 -12.19
N ILE A 68 11.24 0.72 -12.32
CA ILE A 68 11.96 1.64 -11.45
C ILE A 68 11.03 2.30 -10.42
N SER A 69 11.57 2.63 -9.25
CA SER A 69 10.83 3.28 -8.16
C SER A 69 10.16 4.59 -8.59
N TRP A 70 10.76 5.32 -9.55
CA TRP A 70 10.22 6.58 -10.06
C TRP A 70 8.88 6.43 -10.79
N GLU A 71 8.65 5.34 -11.51
CA GLU A 71 7.35 5.09 -12.16
C GLU A 71 6.24 4.91 -11.13
N ILE A 72 6.54 4.20 -10.04
CA ILE A 72 5.63 4.01 -8.92
C ILE A 72 5.29 5.36 -8.27
N LEU A 73 6.30 6.17 -7.96
CA LEU A 73 6.12 7.51 -7.38
C LEU A 73 5.34 8.46 -8.30
N CYS A 74 5.63 8.45 -9.60
CA CYS A 74 4.95 9.29 -10.58
C CYS A 74 3.48 8.90 -10.75
N SER A 75 3.15 7.61 -10.63
CA SER A 75 1.78 7.09 -10.77
C SER A 75 0.80 7.70 -9.75
N PHE A 76 1.27 8.07 -8.55
CA PHE A 76 0.43 8.62 -7.48
C PHE A 76 -0.02 10.07 -7.70
N LYS A 77 0.58 10.79 -8.67
CA LYS A 77 0.51 12.26 -8.76
C LYS A 77 -0.87 12.82 -9.10
N HIS A 78 -1.72 12.07 -9.80
CA HIS A 78 -2.95 12.64 -10.39
C HIS A 78 -4.21 12.55 -9.53
N ARG A 79 -4.28 11.62 -8.57
CA ARG A 79 -5.53 11.32 -7.84
C ARG A 79 -5.44 11.48 -6.32
N LEU A 80 -4.25 11.69 -5.75
CA LEU A 80 -4.08 11.71 -4.30
C LEU A 80 -3.88 13.14 -3.77
N PRO A 81 -4.70 13.60 -2.81
CA PRO A 81 -4.47 14.85 -2.13
C PRO A 81 -3.16 14.76 -1.34
N ARG A 82 -2.32 15.80 -1.45
CA ARG A 82 -1.06 15.89 -0.72
C ARG A 82 -1.30 16.69 0.55
N VAL A 83 -1.18 16.03 1.69
CA VAL A 83 -1.23 16.70 3.00
C VAL A 83 0.20 16.90 3.47
N GLY A 84 0.60 18.16 3.62
CA GLY A 84 1.91 18.49 4.19
C GLY A 84 1.87 18.25 5.70
N VAL A 85 2.64 17.28 6.18
CA VAL A 85 2.84 17.08 7.62
C VAL A 85 3.93 18.04 8.07
N ARG A 86 3.58 19.04 8.88
CA ARG A 86 4.56 19.85 9.62
C ARG A 86 4.75 19.17 10.97
N SER A 87 5.98 18.69 11.22
CA SER A 87 6.44 18.30 12.54
C SER A 87 6.85 19.53 13.35
#